data_AF-A0A935WZR6-F1
#
_entry.id   AF-A0A935WZR6-F1
#
_cell.length_a   1.000
_cell.length_b   1.000
_cell.length_c   1.000
_cell.angle_alpha   90.00
_cell.angle_beta   90.00
_cell.angle_gamma   90.00
#
_symmetry.space_group_name_H-M   'P 1'
#
loop_
_entity.id
_entity.type
_entity.pdbx_description
1 polymer ?
#
loop_
_entity_poly.entity_id
_entity_poly.type
_entity_poly.pdbx_seq_one_letter_code
_entity_poly.pdbx_strand_id
1 'polypeptide(L)'
;MKTDGSMRPGEVELRRGLWPRPSSGRRGLGLWVGATLLLLGLMAGCLPNPQSVAERRATFPREALRGELGLLGRLLHAVGLGEKQATLILGALPPHAVRVDGEFGRSIKLAGYEIDPAAPAPGDLVHVTLYWTPVREVEEDYQVFVHGDAIGGQATRLHGDHYPALGRYPTDVWQVGEIIVDPFSLWIPPGYGAPQLGLYMGLYKGDYRVPLTNSGLAPPGTENRLQAITISFK
;
A
#
# COMPACT_ATOMS: atom_id res chain seq x y z
N MET A 1 29.25 9.62 -59.88
CA MET A 1 29.70 10.68 -58.94
C MET A 1 29.79 10.04 -57.55
N LYS A 2 31.03 9.73 -57.13
CA LYS A 2 31.59 9.48 -55.77
C LYS A 2 30.70 8.79 -54.71
N THR A 3 30.91 7.49 -54.42
CA THR A 3 31.65 6.87 -53.26
C THR A 3 30.95 7.04 -51.90
N ASP A 4 30.39 5.98 -51.30
CA ASP A 4 31.07 5.00 -50.40
C ASP A 4 31.61 5.65 -49.11
N GLY A 5 31.28 5.06 -47.96
CA GLY A 5 32.07 5.29 -46.74
C GLY A 5 31.38 4.82 -45.46
N SER A 6 31.57 3.54 -45.13
CA SER A 6 31.15 2.90 -43.89
C SER A 6 32.03 3.25 -42.66
N MET A 7 31.48 2.93 -41.48
CA MET A 7 32.16 2.47 -40.24
C MET A 7 32.62 3.47 -39.14
N ARG A 8 32.42 2.99 -37.90
CA ARG A 8 32.73 3.51 -36.53
C ARG A 8 34.26 3.59 -36.27
N PRO A 9 34.78 3.73 -35.02
CA PRO A 9 34.46 4.52 -33.81
C PRO A 9 35.64 5.46 -33.42
N GLY A 10 35.41 6.46 -32.55
CA GLY A 10 36.44 7.43 -32.12
C GLY A 10 36.67 7.45 -30.61
N GLU A 11 37.75 6.81 -30.19
CA GLU A 11 38.45 6.96 -28.91
C GLU A 11 39.22 8.29 -28.92
N VAL A 12 39.09 9.14 -27.88
CA VAL A 12 39.95 10.34 -27.70
C VAL A 12 40.38 10.49 -26.24
N GLU A 13 41.55 9.92 -25.99
CA GLU A 13 42.76 10.48 -25.36
C GLU A 13 42.67 11.50 -24.20
N LEU A 14 43.29 11.08 -23.10
CA LEU A 14 43.56 11.79 -21.85
C LEU A 14 44.61 12.91 -22.04
N ARG A 15 44.28 14.14 -21.62
CA ARG A 15 45.28 15.20 -21.38
C ARG A 15 45.45 15.50 -19.90
N ARG A 16 46.69 15.32 -19.44
CA ARG A 16 47.22 15.66 -18.11
C ARG A 16 47.17 17.18 -17.90
N GLY A 17 46.60 17.62 -16.77
CA GLY A 17 46.59 19.02 -16.34
C GLY A 17 46.68 19.17 -14.82
N LEU A 18 47.90 19.46 -14.36
CA LEU A 18 48.33 20.21 -13.16
C LEU A 18 47.45 20.25 -11.89
N TRP A 19 48.00 19.67 -10.83
CA TRP A 19 47.57 19.79 -9.43
C TRP A 19 48.18 21.00 -8.73
N PRO A 20 47.44 21.79 -7.92
CA PRO A 20 48.01 22.63 -6.87
C PRO A 20 48.01 21.91 -5.51
N ARG A 21 49.18 21.87 -4.84
CA ARG A 21 49.35 21.29 -3.50
C ARG A 21 48.74 22.18 -2.42
N PRO A 22 47.99 21.65 -1.43
CA PRO A 22 47.66 22.39 -0.22
C PRO A 22 48.79 22.32 0.81
N SER A 23 49.10 23.49 1.37
CA SER A 23 50.06 23.72 2.45
C SER A 23 49.57 23.19 3.80
N SER A 24 50.52 22.71 4.60
CA SER A 24 50.36 22.21 5.96
C SER A 24 50.00 23.31 6.97
N GLY A 25 49.06 23.01 7.88
CA GLY A 25 48.98 23.72 9.16
C GLY A 25 47.58 23.86 9.77
N ARG A 26 47.16 22.88 10.58
CA ARG A 26 46.74 23.02 12.00
C ARG A 26 45.99 21.77 12.44
N ARG A 27 46.49 21.17 13.52
CA ARG A 27 45.86 20.07 14.28
C ARG A 27 44.74 20.66 15.14
N GLY A 28 43.57 20.05 15.15
CA GLY A 28 42.47 20.42 16.04
C GLY A 28 41.44 19.30 16.13
N LEU A 29 41.29 18.75 17.34
CA LEU A 29 40.27 17.84 17.84
C LEU A 29 38.97 17.77 17.00
N GLY A 30 38.68 16.60 16.42
CA GLY A 30 37.39 16.36 15.74
C GLY A 30 37.08 14.88 15.43
N LEU A 31 37.75 13.92 16.07
CA LEU A 31 37.74 12.52 15.63
C LEU A 31 36.83 11.56 16.39
N TRP A 32 36.00 12.01 17.35
CA TRP A 32 35.22 11.09 18.18
C TRP A 32 33.69 11.16 18.10
N VAL A 33 33.11 12.02 17.24
CA VAL A 33 31.65 12.00 16.97
C VAL A 33 31.31 11.37 15.61
N GLY A 34 32.24 11.40 14.64
CA GLY A 34 32.02 10.81 13.31
C GLY A 34 32.13 9.29 13.27
N ALA A 35 32.91 8.68 14.18
CA ALA A 35 33.16 7.23 14.16
C ALA A 35 31.94 6.40 14.63
N THR A 36 31.08 6.96 15.48
CA THR A 36 29.88 6.25 15.97
C THR A 36 28.75 6.23 14.94
N LEU A 37 28.64 7.25 14.09
CA LEU A 37 27.65 7.27 13.00
C LEU A 37 28.08 6.47 11.76
N LEU A 38 29.39 6.31 11.51
CA LEU A 38 29.87 5.47 10.41
C LEU A 38 29.72 3.97 10.67
N LEU A 39 29.74 3.52 11.92
CA LEU A 39 29.53 2.10 12.27
C LEU A 39 28.05 1.68 12.15
N LEU A 40 27.09 2.60 12.36
CA LEU A 40 25.67 2.37 12.10
C LEU A 40 25.33 2.44 10.60
N GLY A 41 26.03 3.28 9.83
CA GLY A 41 25.84 3.40 8.38
C GLY A 41 26.41 2.24 7.55
N LEU A 42 27.49 1.59 8.02
CA LEU A 42 28.14 0.50 7.28
C LEU A 42 27.53 -0.89 7.51
N MET A 43 26.74 -1.08 8.56
CA MET A 43 26.03 -2.36 8.80
C MET A 43 24.65 -2.43 8.12
N ALA A 44 24.07 -1.29 7.72
CA ALA A 44 22.79 -1.26 7.02
C ALA A 44 22.87 -1.81 5.57
N GLY A 45 24.07 -1.89 4.99
CA GLY A 45 24.30 -2.39 3.63
C GLY A 45 24.57 -3.89 3.52
N CYS A 46 24.56 -4.64 4.64
CA CYS A 46 24.89 -6.08 4.66
C CYS A 46 23.76 -6.98 5.16
N LEU A 47 22.58 -6.44 5.48
CA LEU A 47 21.44 -7.30 5.75
C LEU A 47 20.94 -7.87 4.41
N PRO A 48 20.89 -9.21 4.24
CA PRO A 48 20.33 -9.79 3.04
C PRO A 48 18.89 -9.28 2.87
N ASN A 49 18.54 -8.85 1.66
CA ASN A 49 17.14 -8.67 1.29
C ASN A 49 16.41 -9.98 1.65
N PRO A 50 15.38 -9.97 2.52
CA PRO A 50 14.76 -11.20 3.01
C PRO A 50 14.35 -12.10 1.83
N GLN A 51 15.01 -13.26 1.73
CA GLN A 51 14.98 -14.06 0.51
C GLN A 51 13.72 -14.92 0.43
N SER A 52 13.04 -15.14 1.55
CA SER A 52 11.80 -15.93 1.64
C SER A 52 10.63 -15.11 2.20
N VAL A 53 9.40 -15.51 1.85
CA VAL A 53 8.15 -14.97 2.44
C VAL A 53 8.19 -15.11 3.97
N ALA A 54 8.67 -16.24 4.48
CA ALA A 54 8.77 -16.51 5.91
C ALA A 54 9.69 -15.50 6.63
N GLU A 55 10.85 -15.20 6.03
CA GLU A 55 11.80 -14.21 6.57
C GLU A 55 11.23 -12.79 6.50
N ARG A 56 10.60 -12.42 5.37
CA ARG A 56 9.87 -11.15 5.25
C ARG A 56 8.83 -11.01 6.35
N ARG A 57 8.01 -12.05 6.55
CA ARG A 57 6.96 -12.05 7.57
C ARG A 57 7.54 -11.95 8.97
N ALA A 58 8.61 -12.67 9.28
CA ALA A 58 9.24 -12.68 10.59
C ALA A 58 9.88 -11.32 10.96
N THR A 59 10.44 -10.62 9.97
CA THR A 59 11.18 -9.36 10.19
C THR A 59 10.35 -8.09 9.96
N PHE A 60 9.11 -8.22 9.47
CA PHE A 60 8.26 -7.09 9.14
C PHE A 60 7.93 -6.20 10.37
N PRO A 61 8.13 -4.87 10.31
CA PRO A 61 8.00 -3.96 11.46
C PRO A 61 6.54 -3.58 11.76
N ARG A 62 5.73 -4.55 12.22
CA ARG A 62 4.28 -4.38 12.45
C ARG A 62 3.92 -3.34 13.51
N GLU A 63 4.77 -3.15 14.52
CA GLU A 63 4.50 -2.16 15.58
C GLU A 63 4.33 -0.74 15.02
N ALA A 64 5.06 -0.42 13.94
CA ALA A 64 4.92 0.86 13.26
C ALA A 64 3.57 1.04 12.54
N LEU A 65 2.83 -0.06 12.32
CA LEU A 65 1.51 -0.05 11.69
C LEU A 65 0.36 -0.07 12.70
N ARG A 66 0.60 -0.46 13.95
CA ARG A 66 -0.41 -0.44 15.02
C ARG A 66 -0.71 0.98 15.54
N GLY A 67 -0.05 2.00 15.01
CA GLY A 67 -0.16 3.38 15.50
C GLY A 67 0.49 3.59 16.87
N GLU A 68 1.16 2.57 17.42
CA GLU A 68 1.93 2.71 18.66
C GLU A 68 3.23 3.45 18.38
N LEU A 69 3.20 4.77 18.58
CA LEU A 69 4.40 5.57 18.51
C LEU A 69 5.35 5.15 19.65
N GLY A 70 6.57 4.72 19.29
CA GLY A 70 7.70 4.66 20.22
C GLY A 70 7.94 6.01 20.90
N LEU A 71 8.75 6.05 21.96
CA LEU A 71 8.96 7.26 22.79
C LEU A 71 9.34 8.50 21.94
N LEU A 72 10.24 8.32 20.98
CA LEU A 72 10.65 9.36 20.05
C LEU A 72 9.51 9.81 19.12
N GLY A 73 8.71 8.87 18.62
CA GLY A 73 7.56 9.17 17.76
C GLY A 73 6.51 10.01 18.48
N ARG A 74 6.24 9.71 19.76
CA ARG A 74 5.35 10.50 20.62
C ARG A 74 5.90 11.91 20.84
N LEU A 75 7.19 12.04 21.11
CA LEU A 75 7.86 13.33 21.28
C LEU A 75 7.78 14.19 20.00
N LEU A 76 8.10 13.61 18.83
CA LEU A 76 8.03 14.31 17.54
C LEU A 76 6.60 14.75 17.22
N HIS A 77 5.60 13.89 17.41
CA HIS A 77 4.20 14.25 17.23
C HIS A 77 3.76 15.37 18.19
N ALA A 78 4.15 15.31 19.47
CA ALA A 78 3.79 16.32 20.46
C ALA A 78 4.33 17.73 20.12
N VAL A 79 5.46 17.81 19.41
CA VAL A 79 6.05 19.08 18.95
C VAL A 79 5.67 19.44 17.50
N GLY A 80 4.69 18.76 16.91
CA GLY A 80 4.20 19.04 15.55
C GLY A 80 5.16 18.64 14.43
N LEU A 81 6.19 17.85 14.74
CA LEU A 81 7.19 17.33 13.78
C LEU A 81 6.96 15.85 13.42
N GLY A 82 5.91 15.22 13.96
CA GLY A 82 5.54 13.85 13.64
C GLY A 82 4.49 13.79 12.54
N GLU A 83 4.67 12.90 11.55
CA GLU A 83 3.59 12.56 10.64
C GLU A 83 2.41 11.93 11.39
N LYS A 84 1.19 12.28 11.00
CA LYS A 84 -0.03 11.61 11.48
C LYS A 84 0.00 10.18 10.94
N GLN A 85 0.53 9.24 11.71
CA GLN A 85 0.61 7.85 11.27
C GLN A 85 -0.78 7.25 11.22
N ALA A 86 -1.19 6.81 10.03
CA ALA A 86 -2.38 5.98 9.89
C ALA A 86 -2.14 4.66 10.64
N THR A 87 -3.06 4.32 11.53
CA THR A 87 -3.10 2.99 12.16
C THR A 87 -3.64 2.02 11.12
N LEU A 88 -2.80 1.09 10.68
CA LEU A 88 -3.07 0.13 9.60
C LEU A 88 -3.29 -1.30 10.10
N ILE A 89 -3.06 -1.56 11.40
CA ILE A 89 -3.40 -2.82 12.05
C ILE A 89 -4.19 -2.53 13.32
N LEU A 90 -5.38 -3.13 13.44
CA LEU A 90 -6.24 -3.08 14.62
C LEU A 90 -6.27 -4.44 15.33
N GLY A 91 -6.58 -4.40 16.62
CA GLY A 91 -6.82 -5.61 17.43
C GLY A 91 -8.25 -6.13 17.36
N ALA A 92 -9.21 -5.29 16.95
CA ALA A 92 -10.62 -5.64 16.82
C ALA A 92 -11.29 -4.78 15.74
N LEU A 93 -12.35 -5.30 15.11
CA LEU A 93 -13.09 -4.58 14.09
C LEU A 93 -13.80 -3.41 14.78
N PRO A 94 -13.73 -2.18 14.23
CA PRO A 94 -14.42 -1.05 14.83
C PRO A 94 -15.92 -1.32 14.98
N PRO A 95 -16.56 -0.97 16.11
CA PRO A 95 -17.98 -1.25 16.33
C PRO A 95 -18.94 -0.60 15.34
N HIS A 96 -18.49 0.47 14.66
CA HIS A 96 -19.25 1.20 13.66
C HIS A 96 -19.00 0.71 12.23
N ALA A 97 -18.05 -0.22 12.03
CA ALA A 97 -17.84 -0.83 10.73
C ALA A 97 -19.03 -1.72 10.36
N VAL A 98 -19.45 -1.62 9.10
CA VAL A 98 -20.46 -2.50 8.53
C VAL A 98 -19.82 -3.86 8.30
N ARG A 99 -20.34 -4.90 8.96
CA ARG A 99 -19.82 -6.27 8.83
C ARG A 99 -20.17 -6.87 7.48
N VAL A 100 -19.22 -7.63 6.92
CA VAL A 100 -19.36 -8.32 5.64
C VAL A 100 -19.04 -9.80 5.78
N ASP A 101 -17.88 -10.13 6.35
CA ASP A 101 -17.41 -11.50 6.59
C ASP A 101 -17.27 -12.40 5.32
N GLY A 102 -17.00 -11.81 4.15
CA GLY A 102 -16.76 -12.55 2.91
C GLY A 102 -15.33 -13.08 2.80
N GLU A 103 -15.14 -14.30 2.33
CA GLU A 103 -13.84 -15.00 2.30
C GLU A 103 -13.34 -15.29 0.88
N PHE A 104 -12.07 -14.95 0.64
CA PHE A 104 -11.33 -15.17 -0.59
C PHE A 104 -10.25 -16.24 -0.38
N GLY A 105 -10.23 -17.25 -1.25
CA GLY A 105 -9.22 -18.31 -1.24
C GLY A 105 -9.18 -19.17 0.04
N ARG A 106 -10.17 -19.03 0.93
CA ARG A 106 -10.19 -19.56 2.31
C ARG A 106 -9.05 -19.04 3.20
N SER A 107 -8.34 -17.99 2.80
CA SER A 107 -7.17 -17.45 3.51
C SER A 107 -7.39 -16.01 3.98
N ILE A 108 -8.12 -15.19 3.23
CA ILE A 108 -8.34 -13.78 3.55
C ILE A 108 -9.84 -13.49 3.60
N LYS A 109 -10.25 -12.74 4.62
CA LYS A 109 -11.63 -12.29 4.83
C LYS A 109 -11.72 -10.78 4.68
N LEU A 110 -12.72 -10.29 3.94
CA LEU A 110 -13.22 -8.93 4.09
C LEU A 110 -14.15 -8.91 5.30
N ALA A 111 -13.65 -8.49 6.46
CA ALA A 111 -14.38 -8.50 7.73
C ALA A 111 -15.49 -7.43 7.73
N GLY A 112 -15.21 -6.26 7.16
CA GLY A 112 -16.18 -5.18 7.07
C GLY A 112 -15.63 -3.96 6.34
N TYR A 113 -16.39 -2.86 6.39
CA TYR A 113 -15.99 -1.59 5.82
C TYR A 113 -16.61 -0.40 6.54
N GLU A 114 -16.08 0.79 6.25
CA GLU A 114 -16.68 2.09 6.54
C GLU A 114 -16.70 2.96 5.30
N ILE A 115 -17.68 3.85 5.21
CA ILE A 115 -17.79 4.87 4.16
C ILE A 115 -18.07 6.24 4.77
N ASP A 116 -17.44 7.27 4.20
CA ASP A 116 -17.67 8.67 4.53
C ASP A 116 -17.68 9.50 3.23
N PRO A 117 -18.71 10.33 2.97
CA PRO A 117 -19.92 10.50 3.77
C PRO A 117 -20.78 9.23 3.80
N ALA A 118 -21.63 9.08 4.82
CA ALA A 118 -22.51 7.91 4.96
C ALA A 118 -23.57 7.78 3.84
N ALA A 119 -23.89 8.89 3.16
CA ALA A 119 -24.80 8.93 2.02
C ALA A 119 -24.20 9.79 0.89
N PRO A 120 -23.23 9.24 0.13
CA PRO A 120 -22.61 9.98 -0.97
C PRO A 120 -23.57 10.28 -2.12
N ALA A 121 -23.33 11.41 -2.77
CA ALA A 121 -24.00 11.82 -4.00
C ALA A 121 -23.01 11.84 -5.19
N PRO A 122 -23.52 11.86 -6.44
CA PRO A 122 -22.68 12.16 -7.59
C PRO A 122 -22.00 13.52 -7.41
N GLY A 123 -20.68 13.56 -7.63
CA GLY A 123 -19.85 14.73 -7.36
C GLY A 123 -19.18 14.74 -5.99
N ASP A 124 -19.35 13.70 -5.18
CA ASP A 124 -18.62 13.55 -3.92
C ASP A 124 -17.33 12.75 -4.08
N LEU A 125 -16.34 13.10 -3.25
CA LEU A 125 -15.20 12.24 -2.95
C LEU A 125 -15.59 11.36 -1.77
N VAL A 126 -15.67 10.05 -1.99
CA VAL A 126 -16.02 9.08 -0.96
C VAL A 126 -14.75 8.48 -0.39
N HIS A 127 -14.57 8.58 0.92
CA HIS A 127 -13.55 7.86 1.65
C HIS A 127 -14.11 6.49 2.06
N VAL A 128 -13.42 5.43 1.69
CA VAL A 128 -13.80 4.05 2.02
C VAL A 128 -12.66 3.42 2.79
N THR A 129 -12.97 2.76 3.89
CA THR A 129 -11.99 1.94 4.62
C THR A 129 -12.45 0.49 4.59
N LEU A 130 -11.65 -0.39 3.99
CA LEU A 130 -11.87 -1.83 4.03
C LEU A 130 -11.13 -2.42 5.23
N TYR A 131 -11.74 -3.42 5.87
CA TYR A 131 -11.13 -4.17 6.96
C TYR A 131 -10.89 -5.60 6.52
N TRP A 132 -9.63 -5.96 6.33
CA TRP A 132 -9.23 -7.31 5.94
C TRP A 132 -8.72 -8.11 7.13
N THR A 133 -8.97 -9.41 7.14
CA THR A 133 -8.47 -10.33 8.17
C THR A 133 -7.96 -11.62 7.53
N PRO A 134 -6.66 -11.94 7.62
CA PRO A 134 -6.18 -13.28 7.28
C PRO A 134 -6.74 -14.30 8.29
N VAL A 135 -7.45 -15.30 7.78
CA VAL A 135 -7.93 -16.45 8.56
C VAL A 135 -6.99 -17.64 8.45
N ARG A 136 -6.05 -17.60 7.49
CA ARG A 136 -4.93 -18.53 7.33
C ARG A 136 -3.70 -17.77 6.86
N GLU A 137 -2.57 -18.46 6.84
CA GLU A 137 -1.36 -17.94 6.23
C GLU A 137 -1.61 -17.54 4.76
N VAL A 138 -1.11 -16.36 4.39
CA VAL A 138 -1.20 -15.82 3.04
C VAL A 138 0.19 -15.96 2.40
N GLU A 139 0.28 -16.76 1.34
CA GLU A 139 1.57 -17.09 0.70
C GLU A 139 2.00 -16.06 -0.34
N GLU A 140 1.06 -15.27 -0.84
CA GLU A 140 1.23 -14.39 -1.99
C GLU A 140 0.90 -12.94 -1.65
N ASP A 141 1.58 -12.01 -2.32
CA ASP A 141 1.28 -10.59 -2.25
C ASP A 141 0.23 -10.22 -3.30
N TYR A 142 -0.99 -9.97 -2.84
CA TYR A 142 -2.16 -9.67 -3.63
C TYR A 142 -2.44 -8.16 -3.62
N GLN A 143 -2.96 -7.67 -4.74
CA GLN A 143 -3.57 -6.36 -4.82
C GLN A 143 -5.09 -6.48 -4.59
N VAL A 144 -5.68 -5.40 -4.08
CA VAL A 144 -7.13 -5.24 -3.99
C VAL A 144 -7.60 -4.63 -5.30
N PHE A 145 -8.63 -5.22 -5.90
CA PHE A 145 -9.39 -4.53 -6.95
C PHE A 145 -10.69 -4.00 -6.37
N VAL A 146 -11.11 -2.82 -6.82
CA VAL A 146 -12.39 -2.20 -6.49
C VAL A 146 -13.02 -1.69 -7.77
N HIS A 147 -14.14 -2.29 -8.17
CA HIS A 147 -14.91 -1.90 -9.33
C HIS A 147 -16.24 -1.29 -8.89
N GLY A 148 -16.47 -0.04 -9.26
CA GLY A 148 -17.74 0.65 -9.09
C GLY A 148 -18.60 0.51 -10.35
N ASP A 149 -19.65 -0.31 -10.29
CA ASP A 149 -20.55 -0.57 -11.41
C ASP A 149 -21.93 0.06 -11.20
N ALA A 150 -22.51 0.54 -12.29
CA ALA A 150 -23.87 1.06 -12.33
C ALA A 150 -24.89 -0.04 -12.06
N ILE A 151 -25.87 0.25 -11.20
CA ILE A 151 -27.06 -0.58 -10.97
C ILE A 151 -28.29 0.22 -11.36
N GLY A 152 -29.16 -0.37 -12.18
CA GLY A 152 -30.41 0.26 -12.63
C GLY A 152 -30.23 1.40 -13.65
N GLY A 153 -29.09 1.49 -14.32
CA GLY A 153 -28.78 2.54 -15.31
C GLY A 153 -27.51 2.25 -16.09
N GLN A 154 -26.89 3.28 -16.66
CA GLN A 154 -25.61 3.19 -17.37
C GLN A 154 -24.67 4.29 -16.89
N ALA A 155 -23.46 3.90 -16.50
CA ALA A 155 -22.38 4.83 -16.16
C ALA A 155 -21.03 4.14 -16.41
N THR A 156 -19.99 4.94 -16.60
CA THR A 156 -18.62 4.43 -16.70
C THR A 156 -18.22 3.75 -15.39
N ARG A 157 -17.58 2.57 -15.51
CA ARG A 157 -17.01 1.86 -14.36
C ARG A 157 -15.99 2.74 -13.64
N LEU A 158 -16.11 2.81 -12.33
CA LEU A 158 -15.09 3.41 -11.46
C LEU A 158 -14.09 2.34 -11.05
N HIS A 159 -12.81 2.70 -10.95
CA HIS A 159 -11.74 1.81 -10.52
C HIS A 159 -11.07 2.37 -9.27
N GLY A 160 -10.79 1.50 -8.31
CA GLY A 160 -10.08 1.81 -7.08
C GLY A 160 -9.06 0.73 -6.74
N ASP A 161 -8.40 0.15 -7.75
CA ASP A 161 -7.43 -0.92 -7.57
C ASP A 161 -6.14 -0.39 -6.93
N HIS A 162 -5.60 -1.10 -5.93
CA HIS A 162 -4.44 -0.66 -5.17
C HIS A 162 -3.74 -1.80 -4.42
N TYR A 163 -2.53 -1.54 -3.95
CA TYR A 163 -1.92 -2.35 -2.89
C TYR A 163 -2.56 -2.01 -1.55
N PRO A 164 -2.90 -3.02 -0.74
CA PRO A 164 -3.63 -2.79 0.50
C PRO A 164 -2.82 -2.00 1.52
N ALA A 165 -3.52 -1.42 2.49
CA ALA A 165 -2.96 -0.65 3.60
C ALA A 165 -2.03 0.46 3.10
N LEU A 166 -2.48 1.22 2.10
CA LEU A 166 -1.72 2.29 1.44
C LEU A 166 -0.39 1.81 0.81
N GLY A 167 -0.32 0.53 0.42
CA GLY A 167 0.90 -0.11 -0.06
C GLY A 167 1.97 -0.32 1.02
N ARG A 168 1.63 -0.11 2.30
CA ARG A 168 2.56 -0.24 3.42
C ARG A 168 2.53 -1.60 4.09
N TYR A 169 1.54 -2.45 3.77
CA TYR A 169 1.46 -3.78 4.37
C TYR A 169 1.10 -4.86 3.33
N PRO A 170 2.11 -5.45 2.66
CA PRO A 170 1.93 -6.52 1.66
C PRO A 170 1.19 -7.74 2.23
N THR A 171 0.37 -8.42 1.43
CA THR A 171 -0.53 -9.46 1.99
C THR A 171 0.21 -10.72 2.43
N ASP A 172 1.35 -11.02 1.80
CA ASP A 172 2.18 -12.19 2.14
C ASP A 172 2.78 -12.13 3.56
N VAL A 173 2.85 -10.92 4.13
CA VAL A 173 3.36 -10.68 5.49
C VAL A 173 2.26 -10.42 6.53
N TRP A 174 0.98 -10.58 6.19
CA TRP A 174 -0.11 -10.50 7.16
C TRP A 174 -0.05 -11.66 8.17
N GLN A 175 -0.41 -11.41 9.43
CA GLN A 175 -0.53 -12.47 10.45
C GLN A 175 -1.99 -12.81 10.72
N VAL A 176 -2.26 -14.12 10.87
CA VAL A 176 -3.59 -14.64 11.18
C VAL A 176 -4.19 -13.93 12.39
N GLY A 177 -5.44 -13.46 12.23
CA GLY A 177 -6.19 -12.77 13.28
C GLY A 177 -5.98 -11.25 13.34
N GLU A 178 -5.04 -10.69 12.57
CA GLU A 178 -4.93 -9.23 12.45
C GLU A 178 -6.10 -8.62 11.69
N ILE A 179 -6.41 -7.35 11.98
CA ILE A 179 -7.37 -6.58 11.22
C ILE A 179 -6.62 -5.47 10.51
N ILE A 180 -6.47 -5.62 9.20
CA ILE A 180 -5.74 -4.71 8.34
C ILE A 180 -6.71 -3.62 7.89
N VAL A 181 -6.34 -2.37 8.16
CA VAL A 181 -7.08 -1.19 7.72
C VAL A 181 -6.58 -0.78 6.35
N ASP A 182 -7.50 -0.69 5.40
CA ASP A 182 -7.18 -0.44 4.01
C ASP A 182 -8.01 0.74 3.48
N PRO A 183 -7.54 1.98 3.69
CA PRO A 183 -8.25 3.18 3.27
C PRO A 183 -7.96 3.52 1.81
N PHE A 184 -8.99 3.88 1.07
CA PHE A 184 -8.90 4.45 -0.28
C PHE A 184 -9.96 5.53 -0.48
N SER A 185 -9.87 6.26 -1.59
CA SER A 185 -10.87 7.27 -1.96
C SER A 185 -11.38 7.03 -3.37
N LEU A 186 -12.68 7.24 -3.56
CA LEU A 186 -13.38 7.04 -4.82
C LEU A 186 -14.13 8.32 -5.19
N TRP A 187 -13.77 8.92 -6.32
CA TRP A 187 -14.49 10.07 -6.86
C TRP A 187 -15.70 9.57 -7.65
N ILE A 188 -16.91 10.00 -7.27
CA ILE A 188 -18.13 9.73 -8.03
C ILE A 188 -18.34 10.91 -8.97
N PRO A 189 -18.35 10.73 -10.30
CA PRO A 189 -18.57 11.83 -11.23
C PRO A 189 -19.93 12.51 -11.00
N PRO A 190 -20.04 13.86 -11.08
CA PRO A 190 -21.33 14.56 -10.95
C PRO A 190 -22.42 14.09 -11.92
N GLY A 191 -22.01 13.58 -13.10
CA GLY A 191 -22.90 13.03 -14.12
C GLY A 191 -23.06 11.51 -14.06
N TYR A 192 -22.94 10.89 -12.88
CA TYR A 192 -23.10 9.44 -12.75
C TYR A 192 -24.53 9.02 -13.12
N GLY A 193 -24.70 8.43 -14.31
CA GLY A 193 -25.99 8.23 -14.98
C GLY A 193 -26.81 7.03 -14.50
N ALA A 194 -26.60 6.57 -13.27
CA ALA A 194 -27.32 5.43 -12.70
C ALA A 194 -27.84 5.79 -11.29
N PRO A 195 -29.00 5.24 -10.87
CA PRO A 195 -29.58 5.51 -9.56
C PRO A 195 -28.79 4.88 -8.40
N GLN A 196 -27.98 3.87 -8.69
CA GLN A 196 -27.20 3.14 -7.71
C GLN A 196 -25.80 2.83 -8.24
N LEU A 197 -24.83 2.84 -7.33
CA LEU A 197 -23.44 2.43 -7.54
C LEU A 197 -23.14 1.23 -6.64
N GLY A 198 -22.89 0.07 -7.24
CA GLY A 198 -22.40 -1.10 -6.51
C GLY A 198 -20.86 -1.11 -6.50
N LEU A 199 -20.25 -1.21 -5.32
CA LEU A 199 -18.81 -1.45 -5.22
C LEU A 199 -18.55 -2.94 -5.05
N TYR A 200 -17.77 -3.47 -5.98
CA TYR A 200 -17.37 -4.86 -6.06
C TYR A 200 -15.88 -4.95 -5.78
N MET A 201 -15.49 -5.82 -4.85
CA MET A 201 -14.09 -5.96 -4.47
C MET A 201 -13.63 -7.41 -4.43
N GLY A 202 -12.33 -7.59 -4.51
CA GLY A 202 -11.66 -8.86 -4.35
C GLY A 202 -10.15 -8.69 -4.42
N LEU A 203 -9.45 -9.82 -4.50
CA LEU A 203 -8.00 -9.88 -4.50
C LEU A 203 -7.48 -10.47 -5.80
N TYR A 204 -6.35 -9.99 -6.28
CA TYR A 204 -5.73 -10.47 -7.51
C TYR A 204 -4.20 -10.41 -7.48
N LYS A 205 -3.58 -11.20 -8.36
CA LYS A 205 -2.15 -11.15 -8.68
C LYS A 205 -1.96 -11.42 -10.16
N GLY A 206 -1.49 -10.42 -10.92
CA GLY A 206 -1.48 -10.50 -12.38
C GLY A 206 -2.89 -10.74 -12.92
N ASP A 207 -3.08 -11.75 -13.77
CA ASP A 207 -4.40 -12.09 -14.31
C ASP A 207 -5.21 -13.03 -13.40
N TYR A 208 -4.63 -13.49 -12.29
CA TYR A 208 -5.30 -14.39 -11.36
C TYR A 208 -6.15 -13.63 -10.34
N ARG A 209 -7.47 -13.88 -10.33
CA ARG A 209 -8.38 -13.43 -9.27
C ARG A 209 -8.56 -14.52 -8.23
N VAL A 210 -8.35 -14.17 -6.97
CA VAL A 210 -8.54 -15.08 -5.83
C VAL A 210 -10.02 -15.46 -5.74
N PRO A 211 -10.38 -16.76 -5.71
CA PRO A 211 -11.77 -17.19 -5.68
C PRO A 211 -12.54 -16.64 -4.47
N LEU A 212 -13.75 -16.12 -4.70
CA LEU A 212 -14.70 -15.83 -3.62
C LEU A 212 -15.29 -17.15 -3.14
N THR A 213 -14.83 -17.61 -1.98
CA THR A 213 -15.18 -18.92 -1.41
C THR A 213 -16.37 -18.87 -0.47
N ASN A 214 -16.67 -17.71 0.11
CA ASN A 214 -17.86 -17.45 0.91
C ASN A 214 -18.23 -15.97 0.77
N SER A 215 -19.50 -15.64 0.51
CA SER A 215 -19.94 -14.25 0.39
C SER A 215 -20.27 -13.57 1.72
N GLY A 216 -20.34 -14.33 2.82
CA GLY A 216 -20.70 -13.80 4.14
C GLY A 216 -22.10 -13.18 4.13
N LEU A 217 -22.20 -11.94 4.60
CA LEU A 217 -23.42 -11.14 4.67
C LEU A 217 -23.69 -10.31 3.41
N ALA A 218 -22.72 -10.23 2.49
CA ALA A 218 -22.86 -9.49 1.24
C ALA A 218 -23.27 -10.41 0.08
N PRO A 219 -23.99 -9.88 -0.93
CA PRO A 219 -24.30 -10.65 -2.12
C PRO A 219 -23.03 -10.96 -2.93
N PRO A 220 -22.91 -12.19 -3.49
CA PRO A 220 -21.84 -12.48 -4.43
C PRO A 220 -22.02 -11.69 -5.71
N GLY A 221 -20.92 -11.21 -6.28
CA GLY A 221 -20.87 -10.74 -7.66
C GLY A 221 -20.45 -11.87 -8.62
N THR A 222 -20.28 -11.51 -9.89
CA THR A 222 -19.68 -12.39 -10.91
C THR A 222 -18.14 -12.35 -10.86
N GLU A 223 -17.44 -13.33 -11.43
CA GLU A 223 -15.97 -13.25 -11.60
C GLU A 223 -15.16 -13.08 -10.29
N ASN A 224 -15.51 -13.84 -9.25
CA ASN A 224 -14.80 -13.86 -7.96
C ASN A 224 -14.78 -12.50 -7.22
N ARG A 225 -15.80 -11.67 -7.40
CA ARG A 225 -15.93 -10.39 -6.69
C ARG A 225 -17.10 -10.40 -5.71
N LEU A 226 -16.96 -9.67 -4.62
CA LEU A 226 -17.98 -9.50 -3.60
C LEU A 226 -18.59 -8.10 -3.70
N GLN A 227 -19.92 -7.98 -3.76
CA GLN A 227 -20.60 -6.68 -3.76
C GLN A 227 -20.82 -6.21 -2.32
N ALA A 228 -19.78 -5.70 -1.68
CA ALA A 228 -19.85 -5.35 -0.26
C ALA A 228 -20.63 -4.06 0.02
N ILE A 229 -20.62 -3.10 -0.92
CA ILE A 229 -21.18 -1.76 -0.72
C ILE A 229 -22.15 -1.45 -1.86
N THR A 230 -23.31 -0.89 -1.53
CA THR A 230 -24.25 -0.33 -2.50
C THR A 230 -24.62 1.09 -2.06
N ILE A 231 -24.30 2.07 -2.91
CA ILE A 231 -24.65 3.47 -2.71
C ILE A 231 -25.90 3.76 -3.54
N SER A 232 -26.95 4.26 -2.91
CA SER A 232 -28.16 4.70 -3.60
C SER A 232 -28.20 6.23 -3.64
N PHE A 233 -28.30 6.78 -4.85
CA PHE A 233 -28.45 8.22 -5.05
C PHE A 233 -29.94 8.59 -4.92
N LYS A 234 -30.21 9.73 -4.29
CA LYS A 234 -31.56 10.28 -4.14
C LYS A 234 -31.96 11.11 -5.34
#